data_AF-A0A925NRZ7-F1
#
_entry.id   AF-A0A925NRZ7-F1
#
_cell.length_a   1.000
_cell.length_b   1.000
_cell.length_c   1.000
_cell.angle_alpha   90.00
_cell.angle_beta   90.00
_cell.angle_gamma   90.00
#
_symmetry.space_group_name_H-M   'P 1'
#
loop_
_entity.id
_entity.type
_entity.pdbx_description
1 polymer ?
#
loop_
_entity_poly.entity_id
_entity_poly.type
_entity_poly.pdbx_seq_one_letter_code
_entity_poly.pdbx_strand_id
1 'polypeptide(L)'
;MDKKYSLNLPQTGFPMKADLVAREPQRLEKWQSGRLYERIQSARQSAEKFVLHDGPPFANGDVHIGTALNKILKDIIVKYQTLRGKSAPYVPGWDCHGLPIESKVTQELRAAGKTDVDAATIRSACDAYARKYIDLQRTQ
;
A
#
# COMPACT_ATOMS: atom_id res chain seq x y z
N MET A 1 -40.10 41.19 -15.83
CA MET A 1 -39.49 40.12 -16.66
C MET A 1 -38.00 40.18 -16.42
N ASP A 2 -37.43 39.17 -15.75
CA ASP A 2 -35.99 39.08 -15.53
C ASP A 2 -35.28 38.97 -16.89
N LYS A 3 -34.52 40.00 -17.26
CA LYS A 3 -33.68 40.00 -18.45
C LYS A 3 -32.47 39.10 -18.19
N LYS A 4 -32.50 37.86 -18.70
CA LYS A 4 -31.31 36.99 -18.77
C LYS A 4 -30.33 37.55 -19.79
N TYR A 5 -29.23 38.14 -19.33
CA TYR A 5 -28.09 38.52 -20.16
C TYR A 5 -27.36 37.27 -20.69
N SER A 6 -26.87 37.30 -21.94
CA SER A 6 -26.05 36.21 -22.48
C SER A 6 -24.64 36.27 -21.88
N LEU A 7 -24.37 35.43 -20.88
CA LEU A 7 -23.08 35.33 -20.21
C LEU A 7 -22.39 34.01 -20.57
N ASN A 8 -21.08 34.07 -20.83
CA ASN A 8 -20.24 32.89 -21.01
C ASN A 8 -19.87 32.31 -19.63
N LEU A 9 -20.79 31.53 -19.06
CA LEU A 9 -20.57 30.91 -17.75
C LEU A 9 -19.62 29.71 -17.86
N PRO A 10 -18.74 29.49 -16.86
CA PRO A 10 -17.95 28.27 -16.78
C PRO A 10 -18.85 27.03 -16.73
N GLN A 11 -18.58 26.06 -17.59
CA GLN A 11 -19.23 24.76 -17.60
C GLN A 11 -18.20 23.67 -17.31
N THR A 12 -18.47 22.82 -16.33
CA THR A 12 -17.59 21.70 -15.99
C THR A 12 -18.40 20.51 -15.52
N GLY A 13 -17.99 19.31 -15.94
CA GLY A 13 -18.48 18.05 -15.37
C GLY A 13 -17.77 17.68 -14.06
N PHE A 14 -16.79 18.48 -13.62
CA PHE A 14 -16.10 18.28 -12.35
C PHE A 14 -17.04 18.64 -11.20
N PRO A 15 -17.41 17.68 -10.33
CA PRO A 15 -18.32 17.95 -9.23
C PRO A 15 -17.65 18.84 -8.19
N MET A 16 -18.43 19.73 -7.59
CA MET A 16 -17.94 20.59 -6.51
C MET A 16 -17.64 19.78 -5.24
N LYS A 17 -18.40 18.72 -4.94
CA LYS A 17 -18.15 17.81 -3.82
C LYS A 17 -17.15 16.73 -4.23
N ALA A 18 -16.10 16.57 -3.43
CA ALA A 18 -15.01 15.64 -3.72
C ALA A 18 -15.41 14.16 -3.63
N ASP A 19 -16.20 13.79 -2.61
CA ASP A 19 -16.69 12.40 -2.42
C ASP A 19 -15.58 11.33 -2.44
N LEU A 20 -14.47 11.61 -1.74
CA LEU A 20 -13.23 10.85 -1.85
C LEU A 20 -13.36 9.39 -1.44
N VAL A 21 -14.17 9.09 -0.42
CA VAL A 21 -14.40 7.71 0.05
C VAL A 21 -14.90 6.79 -1.07
N ALA A 22 -15.73 7.30 -1.99
CA ALA A 22 -16.21 6.53 -3.15
C ALA A 22 -15.26 6.64 -4.35
N ARG A 23 -14.65 7.81 -4.58
CA ARG A 23 -13.85 8.07 -5.79
C ARG A 23 -12.43 7.55 -5.75
N GLU A 24 -11.81 7.50 -4.59
CA GLU A 24 -10.42 7.03 -4.45
C GLU A 24 -10.29 5.54 -4.78
N PRO A 25 -11.15 4.62 -4.28
CA PRO A 25 -11.12 3.21 -4.68
C PRO A 25 -11.23 3.03 -6.20
N GLN A 26 -12.16 3.74 -6.85
CA GLN A 26 -12.32 3.71 -8.32
C GLN A 26 -11.07 4.18 -9.06
N ARG A 27 -10.39 5.20 -8.53
CA ARG A 27 -9.13 5.71 -9.09
C ARG A 27 -8.02 4.68 -8.97
N LEU A 28 -7.90 4.03 -7.81
CA LEU A 28 -6.92 2.96 -7.57
C LEU A 28 -7.17 1.76 -8.50
N GLU A 29 -8.41 1.33 -8.63
CA GLU A 29 -8.80 0.25 -9.55
C GLU A 29 -8.43 0.58 -10.99
N LYS A 30 -8.69 1.82 -11.44
CA LYS A 30 -8.28 2.30 -12.77
C LYS A 30 -6.75 2.28 -12.95
N TRP A 31 -5.98 2.64 -11.92
CA TRP A 31 -4.52 2.59 -11.98
C TRP A 31 -4.00 1.15 -12.06
N GLN A 32 -4.60 0.22 -11.30
CA GLN A 32 -4.23 -1.19 -11.27
C GLN A 32 -4.58 -1.90 -12.58
N SER A 33 -5.84 -1.79 -13.03
CA SER A 33 -6.30 -2.36 -14.32
C SER A 33 -5.53 -1.81 -15.51
N GLY A 34 -5.16 -0.53 -15.47
CA GLY A 34 -4.35 0.13 -16.48
C GLY A 34 -2.84 -0.10 -16.35
N ARG A 35 -2.40 -0.87 -15.34
CA ARG A 35 -0.99 -1.18 -15.04
C ARG A 35 -0.11 0.07 -15.02
N LEU A 36 -0.60 1.12 -14.36
CA LEU A 36 -0.01 2.46 -14.42
C LEU A 36 1.44 2.46 -13.92
N TYR A 37 1.72 1.75 -12.83
CA TYR A 37 3.06 1.67 -12.26
C TYR A 37 4.06 1.08 -13.26
N GLU A 38 3.74 -0.04 -13.89
CA GLU A 38 4.62 -0.68 -14.86
C GLU A 38 4.83 0.19 -16.10
N ARG A 39 3.80 0.91 -16.55
CA ARG A 39 3.93 1.87 -17.66
C ARG A 39 4.85 3.03 -17.31
N ILE A 40 4.78 3.56 -16.09
CA ILE A 40 5.69 4.59 -15.60
C ILE A 40 7.13 4.07 -15.59
N GLN A 41 7.37 2.88 -15.03
CA GLN A 41 8.70 2.29 -14.98
C GLN A 41 9.26 2.01 -16.38
N SER A 42 8.44 1.48 -17.29
CA SER A 42 8.82 1.21 -18.68
C SER A 42 9.20 2.49 -19.41
N ALA A 43 8.42 3.56 -19.25
CA ALA A 43 8.69 4.87 -19.87
C ALA A 43 9.98 5.54 -19.34
N ARG A 44 10.53 5.06 -18.22
CA ARG A 44 11.71 5.62 -17.55
C ARG A 44 12.85 4.62 -17.42
N GLN A 45 12.84 3.51 -18.15
CA GLN A 45 13.84 2.45 -18.00
C GLN A 45 15.30 2.93 -18.21
N SER A 46 15.51 3.88 -19.12
CA SER A 46 16.82 4.45 -19.45
C SER A 46 17.16 5.75 -18.70
N ALA A 47 16.29 6.21 -17.80
CA ALA A 47 16.51 7.44 -17.04
C ALA A 47 17.47 7.22 -15.87
N GLU A 48 18.01 8.31 -15.32
CA GLU A 48 18.80 8.29 -14.09
C GLU A 48 18.01 7.60 -12.96
N LYS A 49 18.62 6.61 -12.31
CA LYS A 49 17.97 5.84 -11.25
C LYS A 49 17.96 6.60 -9.94
N PHE A 50 16.81 6.56 -9.25
CA PHE A 50 16.67 6.97 -7.87
C PHE A 50 16.06 5.81 -7.08
N VAL A 51 16.80 5.28 -6.11
CA VAL A 51 16.34 4.12 -5.33
C VAL A 51 16.07 4.58 -3.90
N LEU A 52 14.80 4.50 -3.49
CA LEU A 52 14.40 4.62 -2.10
C LEU A 52 14.16 3.21 -1.56
N HIS A 53 15.01 2.77 -0.65
CA HIS A 53 14.86 1.46 -0.02
C HIS A 53 13.78 1.49 1.06
N ASP A 54 12.84 0.56 0.98
CA ASP A 54 11.77 0.44 1.96
C ASP A 54 12.24 -0.36 3.18
N GLY A 55 12.19 0.26 4.36
CA GLY A 55 12.29 -0.48 5.62
C GLY A 55 11.06 -1.39 5.77
N PRO A 56 11.23 -2.72 5.83
CA PRO A 56 10.12 -3.66 5.85
C PRO A 56 9.33 -3.54 7.17
N PRO A 57 8.02 -3.21 7.17
CA PRO A 57 7.18 -3.36 8.34
C PRO A 57 7.11 -4.82 8.81
N PHE A 58 6.94 -5.03 10.12
CA PHE A 58 6.66 -6.36 10.65
C PHE A 58 5.28 -6.85 10.17
N ALA A 59 5.22 -8.10 9.73
CA ALA A 59 3.99 -8.78 9.32
C ALA A 59 3.19 -9.29 10.53
N ASN A 60 2.87 -8.40 11.49
CA ASN A 60 2.21 -8.77 12.75
C ASN A 60 1.18 -7.74 13.24
N GLY A 61 0.04 -7.63 12.56
CA GLY A 61 -1.05 -6.75 12.97
C GLY A 61 -1.50 -5.79 11.90
N ASP A 62 -2.49 -4.98 12.23
CA ASP A 62 -3.02 -3.92 11.38
C ASP A 62 -2.04 -2.74 11.27
N VAL A 63 -2.10 -2.03 10.15
CA VAL A 63 -1.36 -0.78 9.99
C VAL A 63 -1.91 0.28 10.95
N HIS A 64 -1.00 1.09 11.49
CA HIS A 64 -1.35 2.24 12.33
C HIS A 64 -0.92 3.54 11.65
N ILE A 65 -1.29 4.68 12.23
CA ILE A 65 -1.02 6.01 11.64
C ILE A 65 0.47 6.28 11.37
N GLY A 66 1.38 5.67 12.14
CA GLY A 66 2.82 5.75 11.90
C GLY A 66 3.25 5.04 10.62
N THR A 67 2.62 3.90 10.31
CA THR A 67 2.82 3.20 9.04
C THR A 67 2.31 4.05 7.88
N ALA A 68 1.11 4.63 8.01
CA ALA A 68 0.54 5.51 6.99
C ALA A 68 1.44 6.72 6.72
N LEU A 69 1.88 7.43 7.76
CA LEU A 69 2.80 8.56 7.65
C LEU A 69 4.09 8.18 6.90
N ASN A 70 4.71 7.06 7.29
CA ASN A 70 5.94 6.59 6.65
C ASN A 70 5.75 6.29 5.15
N LYS A 71 4.68 5.56 4.79
CA LYS A 71 4.43 5.18 3.39
C LYS A 71 4.01 6.38 2.53
N ILE A 72 3.22 7.30 3.06
CA ILE A 72 2.84 8.54 2.35
C ILE A 72 4.08 9.40 2.05
N LEU A 73 4.98 9.58 3.01
CA LEU A 73 6.21 10.35 2.79
C LEU A 73 7.11 9.72 1.72
N LYS A 74 7.28 8.39 1.76
CA LYS A 74 8.04 7.66 0.73
C LYS A 74 7.41 7.81 -0.65
N ASP A 75 6.08 7.68 -0.74
CA ASP A 75 5.34 7.82 -2.00
C ASP A 75 5.45 9.24 -2.58
N ILE A 76 5.40 10.29 -1.75
CA ILE A 76 5.64 11.68 -2.17
C ILE A 76 7.02 11.81 -2.83
N ILE A 77 8.07 11.27 -2.21
CA ILE A 77 9.44 11.34 -2.73
C ILE A 77 9.55 10.56 -4.05
N VAL A 78 9.01 9.34 -4.13
CA VAL A 78 9.05 8.50 -5.33
C VAL A 78 8.32 9.20 -6.49
N LYS A 79 7.13 9.75 -6.25
CA LYS A 79 6.36 10.51 -7.24
C LYS A 79 7.10 11.77 -7.68
N TYR A 80 7.67 12.53 -6.74
CA TYR A 80 8.46 13.71 -7.04
C TYR A 80 9.63 13.38 -7.98
N GLN A 81 10.41 12.35 -7.66
CA GLN A 81 11.58 11.96 -8.46
C GLN A 81 11.17 11.42 -9.84
N THR A 82 10.07 10.68 -9.91
CA THR A 82 9.47 10.23 -11.18
C THR A 82 9.06 11.42 -12.06
N LEU A 83 8.39 12.42 -11.48
CA LEU A 83 7.97 13.64 -12.17
C LEU A 83 9.15 14.52 -12.58
N ARG A 84 10.26 14.46 -11.85
CA ARG A 84 11.56 15.06 -12.22
C ARG A 84 12.30 14.30 -13.34
N GLY A 85 11.72 13.23 -13.87
CA GLY A 85 12.25 12.47 -15.00
C GLY A 85 13.14 11.30 -14.64
N LYS A 86 13.32 10.99 -13.34
CA LYS A 86 14.13 9.85 -12.90
C LYS A 86 13.37 8.52 -12.99
N SER A 87 14.12 7.43 -13.05
CA SER A 87 13.62 6.07 -12.86
C SER A 87 13.58 5.77 -11.36
N ALA A 88 12.39 5.83 -10.75
CA ALA A 88 12.21 5.64 -9.31
C ALA A 88 11.36 4.40 -9.00
N PRO A 89 11.93 3.18 -9.08
CA PRO A 89 11.23 1.97 -8.64
C PRO A 89 11.08 1.97 -7.12
N TYR A 90 9.91 1.55 -6.64
CA TYR A 90 9.63 1.36 -5.23
C TYR A 90 9.16 -0.07 -4.99
N VAL A 91 9.90 -0.80 -4.15
CA VAL A 91 9.65 -2.20 -3.83
C VAL A 91 9.40 -2.29 -2.33
N PRO A 92 8.15 -2.48 -1.89
CA PRO A 92 7.86 -2.68 -0.48
C PRO A 92 8.32 -4.05 0.00
N GLY A 93 8.72 -4.14 1.26
CA GLY A 93 9.12 -5.39 1.92
C GLY A 93 8.31 -5.67 3.18
N TRP A 94 8.48 -6.85 3.76
CA TRP A 94 7.91 -7.25 5.05
C TRP A 94 8.93 -8.05 5.85
N ASP A 95 8.94 -7.83 7.16
CA ASP A 95 9.70 -8.63 8.11
C ASP A 95 8.80 -9.74 8.65
N CYS A 96 9.11 -10.98 8.26
CA CYS A 96 8.25 -12.15 8.42
C CYS A 96 8.73 -13.10 9.52
N HIS A 97 9.78 -12.75 10.24
CA HIS A 97 10.40 -13.61 11.24
C HIS A 97 10.48 -12.94 12.62
N GLY A 98 10.90 -13.74 13.61
CA GLY A 98 11.21 -13.26 14.95
C GLY A 98 10.17 -13.60 16.00
N LEU A 99 10.58 -13.37 17.26
CA LEU A 99 9.82 -13.69 18.46
C LEU A 99 8.38 -13.10 18.49
N PRO A 100 8.09 -11.91 17.94
CA PRO A 100 6.72 -11.39 17.95
C PRO A 100 5.71 -12.32 17.27
N ILE A 101 6.09 -12.93 16.13
CA ILE A 101 5.23 -13.88 15.41
C ILE A 101 5.16 -15.21 16.16
N GLU A 102 6.31 -15.73 16.59
CA GLU A 102 6.39 -17.00 17.34
C GLU A 102 5.54 -16.96 18.62
N SER A 103 5.58 -15.85 19.36
CA SER A 103 4.79 -15.66 20.58
C SER A 103 3.28 -15.65 20.30
N LYS A 104 2.85 -14.97 19.23
CA LYS A 104 1.45 -14.92 18.82
C LYS A 104 0.93 -16.28 18.37
N VAL A 105 1.66 -16.96 17.49
CA VAL A 105 1.32 -18.31 17.03
C VAL A 105 1.28 -19.29 18.19
N THR A 106 2.24 -19.23 19.11
CA THR A 106 2.26 -20.12 20.29
C THR A 106 1.05 -19.86 21.20
N GLN A 107 0.66 -18.60 21.41
CA GLN A 107 -0.56 -18.28 22.15
C GLN A 107 -1.82 -18.86 21.48
N GLU A 108 -1.95 -18.71 20.16
CA GLU A 108 -3.08 -19.24 19.40
C GLU A 108 -3.14 -20.78 19.44
N LEU A 109 -1.99 -21.46 19.30
CA LEU A 109 -1.91 -22.92 19.39
C LEU A 109 -2.26 -23.44 20.78
N ARG A 110 -1.76 -22.78 21.84
CA ARG A 110 -2.11 -23.12 23.24
C ARG A 110 -3.60 -22.93 23.51
N ALA A 111 -4.19 -21.84 23.01
CA ALA A 111 -5.63 -21.60 23.12
C ALA A 111 -6.46 -22.67 22.38
N ALA A 112 -5.91 -23.25 21.30
CA ALA A 112 -6.49 -24.38 20.59
C ALA A 112 -6.18 -25.75 21.21
N GLY A 113 -5.58 -25.81 22.41
CA GLY A 113 -5.26 -27.05 23.13
C GLY A 113 -4.02 -27.79 22.62
N LYS A 114 -3.22 -27.18 21.74
CA LYS A 114 -1.98 -27.75 21.20
C LYS A 114 -0.78 -27.21 21.97
N THR A 115 -0.39 -27.90 23.03
CA THR A 115 0.71 -27.48 23.92
C THR A 115 2.06 -28.13 23.59
N ASP A 116 2.06 -29.29 22.95
CA ASP A 116 3.26 -30.06 22.62
C ASP A 116 3.38 -30.18 21.09
N VAL A 117 3.86 -29.10 20.47
CA VAL A 117 3.98 -28.96 19.01
C VAL A 117 5.46 -28.88 18.64
N ASP A 118 5.85 -29.64 17.63
CA ASP A 118 7.23 -29.68 17.14
C ASP A 118 7.63 -28.39 16.41
N ALA A 119 8.93 -28.16 16.31
CA ALA A 119 9.47 -26.95 15.71
C ALA A 119 9.08 -26.75 14.24
N ALA A 120 8.90 -27.84 13.47
CA ALA A 120 8.50 -27.73 12.06
C ALA A 120 7.06 -27.20 11.95
N THR A 121 6.13 -27.74 12.75
CA THR A 121 4.74 -27.26 12.78
C THR A 121 4.65 -25.80 13.21
N ILE A 122 5.43 -25.38 14.22
CA ILE A 122 5.46 -23.98 14.67
C ILE A 122 5.94 -23.06 13.54
N ARG A 123 7.00 -23.42 12.82
CA ARG A 123 7.53 -22.63 11.70
C ARG A 123 6.52 -22.51 10.56
N SER A 124 5.83 -23.61 10.21
CA SER A 124 4.76 -23.58 9.20
C SER A 124 3.60 -22.68 9.62
N ALA A 125 3.20 -22.73 10.89
CA ALA A 125 2.17 -21.85 11.42
C ALA A 125 2.61 -20.37 11.42
N CYS A 126 3.88 -20.08 11.72
CA CYS A 126 4.44 -18.73 11.65
C CYS A 126 4.48 -18.18 10.21
N ASP A 127 4.83 -19.00 9.21
CA ASP A 127 4.78 -18.59 7.80
C ASP A 127 3.34 -18.28 7.36
N ALA A 128 2.37 -19.13 7.72
CA ALA A 128 0.96 -18.88 7.45
C ALA A 128 0.45 -17.59 8.11
N TYR A 129 0.87 -17.33 9.36
CA TYR A 129 0.56 -16.11 10.09
C TYR A 129 1.13 -14.88 9.38
N ALA A 130 2.41 -14.90 9.02
CA ALA A 130 3.06 -13.80 8.31
C ALA A 130 2.37 -13.50 6.98
N ARG A 131 2.07 -14.52 6.16
CA ARG A 131 1.37 -14.36 4.87
C ARG A 131 0.01 -13.71 5.03
N LYS A 132 -0.76 -14.13 6.02
CA LYS A 132 -2.07 -13.52 6.33
C LYS A 132 -1.94 -12.01 6.58
N TYR A 133 -0.95 -11.60 7.36
CA TYR A 133 -0.76 -10.18 7.66
C TYR A 133 -0.16 -9.39 6.50
N ILE A 134 0.69 -9.99 5.67
CA ILE A 134 1.14 -9.37 4.41
C ILE A 134 -0.07 -9.03 3.55
N ASP A 135 -0.98 -9.98 3.33
CA ASP A 135 -2.16 -9.75 2.49
C ASP A 135 -3.08 -8.69 3.10
N LEU A 136 -3.30 -8.72 4.42
CA LEU A 136 -4.10 -7.73 5.11
C LEU A 136 -3.50 -6.32 4.99
N GLN A 137 -2.22 -6.17 5.33
CA GLN A 137 -1.53 -4.87 5.30
C GLN A 137 -1.41 -4.31 3.88
N ARG A 138 -1.44 -5.15 2.83
CA ARG A 138 -1.47 -4.70 1.43
C ARG A 138 -2.81 -4.10 1.02
N THR A 139 -3.88 -4.43 1.74
CA THR A 139 -5.25 -3.92 1.48
C THR A 139 -5.61 -2.69 2.31
N GLN A 140 -4.85 -2.41 3.36
CA GLN A 140 -5.02 -1.26 4.26
C GLN A 140 -4.25 -0.04 3.77
#